data_AF-A0A846Z3J2-F1
#
_entry.id   AF-A0A846Z3J2-F1
#
_cell.length_a   1.000
_cell.length_b   1.000
_cell.length_c   1.000
_cell.angle_alpha   90.00
_cell.angle_beta   90.00
_cell.angle_gamma   90.00
#
_symmetry.space_group_name_H-M   'P 1'
#
loop_
_entity.id
_entity.type
_entity.pdbx_description
1 polymer ?
#
loop_
_entity_poly.entity_id
_entity_poly.type
_entity_poly.pdbx_seq_one_letter_code
_entity_poly.pdbx_strand_id
1 'polypeptide(L)'
;MTSTVTVSGIGGPRLTLGFDRFDRLDIDRHLAVHGKLRAPGLDDLVRMAEQVDMRGRGGAGFPFARKLMAVAARIRHPTADQTALLPGERADERGSSENVVVVVNGAEGEPGSSKDKVLLGRAPHLVLDGAQIAASALGTQRIVVAVEDDEAARSVRAAISERRMPARVVRLTERFISGESGAVVRAINGEIPIPPGVKVRASDSGVDGFPTLLSNTETFAQLAVLVSLGPDLYASAGTEEEPGTTLLTIGGTQVVEAPYGTPLQTVLDHCKVPPSPGVLVGGYHGMWLDPAGVSRALLSRAGMRRVGGTVGAGIILPLTQGTCPLGEVTRIASYLAAQSAGQCGPCRLGLPDVVRSLNALTEGAGTVEDVRRAAGVGRGRGACTHPDGTARFVLSAMEAFGADIDAHRWGGGCGLSTYGVLPLPVPDGSEGRVAIDWSRCDGHGLCAYLVPELIQLDRYGFPVVLGTDIPAWLEKDVQKAVAMCPALALRVVDGVSGATSRR
;
A
#
# COMPACT_ATOMS: atom_id res chain seq x y z
N MET A 1 2.52 -15.64 16.59
CA MET A 1 3.28 -14.69 17.42
C MET A 1 3.30 -13.38 16.66
N THR A 2 2.48 -12.41 17.03
CA THR A 2 2.51 -11.06 16.43
C THR A 2 3.87 -10.44 16.76
N SER A 3 4.70 -10.22 15.73
CA SER A 3 5.96 -9.50 15.89
C SER A 3 5.65 -8.15 16.53
N THR A 4 6.21 -7.86 17.70
CA THR A 4 5.96 -6.61 18.41
C THR A 4 6.56 -5.47 17.61
N VAL A 5 5.70 -4.63 17.02
CA VAL A 5 6.16 -3.45 16.28
C VAL A 5 6.73 -2.43 17.26
N THR A 6 8.01 -2.11 17.14
CA THR A 6 8.65 -1.09 17.98
C THR A 6 8.45 0.29 17.38
N VAL A 7 8.19 1.30 18.21
CA VAL A 7 8.03 2.68 17.74
C VAL A 7 9.09 3.58 18.35
N SER A 8 9.72 4.42 17.54
CA SER A 8 10.68 5.43 18.02
C SER A 8 10.61 6.71 17.19
N GLY A 9 11.36 7.73 17.59
CA GLY A 9 11.43 9.00 16.88
C GLY A 9 12.88 9.50 16.78
N ILE A 10 13.18 10.17 15.68
CA ILE A 10 14.42 10.91 15.47
C ILE A 10 14.07 12.40 15.54
N GLY A 11 14.76 13.16 16.40
CA GLY A 11 14.37 14.54 16.70
C GLY A 11 13.15 14.61 17.63
N GLY A 12 12.31 15.62 17.45
CA GLY A 12 11.11 15.81 18.28
C GLY A 12 9.89 15.06 17.69
N PRO A 13 9.32 14.06 18.40
CA PRO A 13 8.12 13.37 17.92
C PRO A 13 6.91 14.29 17.94
N ARG A 14 6.05 14.18 16.94
CA ARG A 14 4.80 14.96 16.82
C ARG A 14 3.60 14.05 16.71
N LEU A 15 3.68 13.05 15.84
CA LEU A 15 2.67 12.00 15.68
C LEU A 15 2.76 10.94 16.77
N THR A 16 3.98 10.63 17.21
CA THR A 16 4.28 9.58 18.20
C THR A 16 4.49 10.15 19.61
N LEU A 17 4.11 11.41 19.84
CA LEU A 17 4.26 12.07 21.13
C LEU A 17 3.49 11.29 22.22
N GLY A 18 4.16 10.93 23.31
CA GLY A 18 3.58 10.16 24.42
C GLY A 18 3.67 8.64 24.28
N PHE A 19 4.16 8.11 23.16
CA PHE A 19 4.33 6.66 22.95
C PHE A 19 5.45 6.03 23.79
N ASP A 20 6.33 6.86 24.35
CA ASP A 20 7.35 6.47 25.32
C ASP A 20 6.76 6.12 26.70
N ARG A 21 5.57 6.64 27.01
CA ARG A 21 4.91 6.50 28.32
C ARG A 21 3.67 5.62 28.30
N PHE A 22 2.99 5.54 27.16
CA PHE A 22 1.69 4.87 27.05
C PHE A 22 1.63 3.99 25.81
N ASP A 23 1.10 2.78 25.98
CA ASP A 23 0.85 1.87 24.86
C ASP A 23 -0.27 2.40 23.96
N ARG A 24 -1.33 2.95 24.55
CA ARG A 24 -2.43 3.64 23.86
C ARG A 24 -2.78 4.95 24.58
N LEU A 25 -3.00 6.00 23.79
CA LEU A 25 -3.57 7.27 24.21
C LEU A 25 -5.10 7.15 24.15
N ASP A 26 -5.73 6.87 25.28
CA ASP A 26 -7.16 7.12 25.49
C ASP A 26 -7.46 8.63 25.47
N ILE A 27 -8.73 9.03 25.55
CA ILE A 27 -9.11 10.44 25.45
C ILE A 27 -8.42 11.34 26.47
N ASP A 28 -8.25 10.90 27.72
CA ASP A 28 -7.65 11.72 28.78
C ASP A 28 -6.16 11.92 28.54
N ARG A 29 -5.44 10.84 28.18
CA ARG A 29 -4.03 10.90 27.81
C ARG A 29 -3.81 11.69 26.53
N HIS A 30 -4.69 11.52 25.55
CA HIS A 30 -4.67 12.27 24.31
C HIS A 30 -4.79 13.78 24.57
N LEU A 31 -5.75 14.19 25.39
CA LEU A 31 -5.93 15.59 25.75
C LEU A 31 -4.76 16.12 26.59
N ALA A 32 -4.16 15.30 27.44
CA ALA A 32 -2.96 15.69 28.19
C ALA A 32 -1.73 15.88 27.29
N VAL A 33 -1.64 15.15 26.18
CA VAL A 33 -0.50 15.20 25.24
C VAL A 33 -0.69 16.26 24.16
N HIS A 34 -1.84 16.26 23.49
CA HIS A 34 -2.11 17.09 22.32
C HIS A 34 -3.03 18.29 22.60
N GLY A 35 -3.62 18.35 23.80
CA GLY A 35 -4.59 19.40 24.14
C GLY A 35 -5.92 19.23 23.41
N LYS A 36 -6.82 20.20 23.63
CA LYS A 36 -8.11 20.26 22.95
C LYS A 36 -8.00 21.09 21.68
N LEU A 37 -8.31 20.47 20.54
CA LEU A 37 -8.28 21.14 19.24
C LEU A 37 -9.58 21.88 18.96
N ARG A 38 -9.46 23.05 18.32
CA ARG A 38 -10.58 23.81 17.77
C ARG A 38 -10.50 23.73 16.25
N ALA A 39 -11.61 23.38 15.60
CA ALA A 39 -11.65 23.29 14.14
C ALA A 39 -11.64 24.71 13.53
N PRO A 40 -10.63 25.07 12.72
CA PRO A 40 -10.65 26.30 11.96
C PRO A 40 -11.72 26.26 10.86
N GLY A 41 -12.10 27.43 10.34
CA GLY A 41 -12.95 27.52 9.15
C GLY A 41 -12.24 26.94 7.91
N LEU A 42 -13.01 26.64 6.87
CA LEU A 42 -12.49 26.05 5.63
C LEU A 42 -11.33 26.86 5.03
N ASP A 43 -11.50 28.18 4.89
CA ASP A 43 -10.50 29.03 4.26
C ASP A 43 -9.20 29.09 5.08
N ASP A 44 -9.30 29.12 6.41
CA ASP A 44 -8.14 29.08 7.31
C ASP A 44 -7.42 27.73 7.22
N LEU A 45 -8.17 26.62 7.22
CA LEU A 45 -7.61 25.27 7.09
C LEU A 45 -6.86 25.08 5.77
N VAL A 46 -7.42 25.60 4.68
CA VAL A 46 -6.79 25.59 3.35
C VAL A 46 -5.49 26.40 3.38
N ARG A 47 -5.51 27.64 3.88
CA ARG A 47 -4.30 28.47 4.00
C ARG A 47 -3.21 27.78 4.81
N MET A 48 -3.56 27.20 5.97
CA MET A 48 -2.61 26.47 6.81
C MET A 48 -1.97 25.29 6.05
N ALA A 49 -2.78 24.50 5.35
CA ALA A 49 -2.31 23.34 4.58
C ALA A 49 -1.46 23.75 3.36
N GLU A 50 -1.78 24.86 2.71
CA GLU A 50 -1.00 25.40 1.59
C GLU A 50 0.34 25.97 2.04
N GLN A 51 0.38 26.69 3.17
CA GLN A 51 1.61 27.30 3.70
C GLN A 51 2.71 26.26 3.96
N VAL A 52 2.35 25.04 4.34
CA VAL A 52 3.29 23.95 4.61
C VAL A 52 3.36 22.89 3.49
N ASP A 53 2.77 23.19 2.32
CA ASP A 53 2.63 22.25 1.20
C ASP A 53 2.16 20.84 1.62
N MET A 54 1.17 20.77 2.51
CA MET A 54 0.76 19.50 3.13
C MET A 54 0.33 18.47 2.06
N ARG A 55 1.02 17.33 2.01
CA ARG A 55 0.76 16.25 1.06
C ARG A 55 0.14 15.02 1.71
N GLY A 56 -0.67 14.31 0.94
CA GLY A 56 -1.17 12.99 1.34
C GLY A 56 -0.06 11.97 1.52
N ARG A 57 -0.15 11.18 2.59
CA ARG A 57 0.86 10.20 3.04
C ARG A 57 0.62 8.75 2.58
N GLY A 58 -0.36 8.53 1.70
CA GLY A 58 -0.67 7.23 1.09
C GLY A 58 0.06 6.97 -0.24
N GLY A 59 1.33 7.38 -0.36
CA GLY A 59 2.16 7.11 -1.56
C GLY A 59 2.05 8.09 -2.73
N ALA A 60 0.87 8.64 -3.02
CA ALA A 60 0.68 9.52 -4.18
C ALA A 60 1.19 10.97 -3.98
N GLY A 61 1.33 11.45 -2.75
CA GLY A 61 1.85 12.80 -2.47
C GLY A 61 1.00 13.97 -2.99
N PHE A 62 -0.30 13.75 -3.21
CA PHE A 62 -1.19 14.78 -3.74
C PHE A 62 -1.46 15.89 -2.70
N PRO A 63 -1.51 17.19 -3.08
CA PRO A 63 -1.77 18.29 -2.14
C PRO A 63 -3.10 18.14 -1.40
N PHE A 64 -3.06 18.16 -0.07
CA PHE A 64 -4.27 18.00 0.76
C PHE A 64 -5.25 19.15 0.55
N ALA A 65 -4.77 20.40 0.53
CA ALA A 65 -5.58 21.59 0.29
C ALA A 65 -6.40 21.50 -1.01
N ARG A 66 -5.78 21.00 -2.11
CA ARG A 66 -6.49 20.81 -3.38
C ARG A 66 -7.57 19.73 -3.31
N LYS A 67 -7.35 18.64 -2.56
CA LYS A 67 -8.40 17.62 -2.31
C LYS A 67 -9.58 18.23 -1.55
N LEU A 68 -9.27 18.96 -0.48
CA LEU A 68 -10.27 19.60 0.36
C LEU A 68 -11.11 20.60 -0.46
N MET A 69 -10.46 21.45 -1.25
CA MET A 69 -11.12 22.41 -2.14
C MET A 69 -11.93 21.74 -3.24
N ALA A 70 -11.48 20.62 -3.80
CA ALA A 70 -12.25 19.89 -4.80
C ALA A 70 -13.59 19.38 -4.25
N VAL A 71 -13.61 18.89 -3.00
CA VAL A 71 -14.84 18.48 -2.32
C VAL A 71 -15.70 19.71 -1.98
N ALA A 72 -15.09 20.77 -1.41
CA ALA A 72 -15.82 21.99 -1.06
C ALA A 72 -16.47 22.67 -2.28
N ALA A 73 -15.82 22.65 -3.44
CA ALA A 73 -16.38 23.18 -4.68
C ALA A 73 -17.65 22.45 -5.12
N ARG A 74 -17.75 21.13 -4.85
CA ARG A 74 -18.96 20.35 -5.16
C ARG A 74 -20.14 20.67 -4.25
N ILE A 75 -19.86 21.06 -3.00
CA ILE A 75 -20.89 21.57 -2.09
C ILE A 75 -21.44 22.90 -2.61
N ARG A 76 -20.55 23.82 -3.02
CA ARG A 76 -20.94 25.17 -3.50
C ARG A 76 -21.59 25.16 -4.89
N HIS A 77 -21.20 24.21 -5.75
CA HIS A 77 -21.69 24.06 -7.11
C HIS A 77 -22.03 22.59 -7.40
N PRO A 78 -23.21 22.10 -6.96
CA PRO A 78 -23.68 20.77 -7.32
C PRO A 78 -23.81 20.70 -8.84
N THR A 79 -23.11 19.77 -9.50
CA THR A 79 -23.18 19.67 -10.96
C THR A 79 -24.56 19.21 -11.42
N ALA A 80 -25.05 19.84 -12.49
CA ALA A 80 -26.28 19.54 -13.20
C ALA A 80 -26.22 18.27 -14.05
N ASP A 81 -25.40 17.26 -13.71
CA ASP A 81 -25.48 15.95 -14.38
C ASP A 81 -26.65 15.16 -13.79
N GLN A 82 -27.86 15.61 -14.14
CA GLN A 82 -29.16 15.16 -13.64
C GLN A 82 -29.61 13.80 -14.22
N THR A 83 -28.74 13.11 -14.98
CA THR A 83 -29.10 11.87 -15.69
C THR A 83 -28.93 10.59 -14.87
N ALA A 84 -28.42 10.68 -13.63
CA ALA A 84 -28.21 9.55 -12.72
C ALA A 84 -29.02 9.65 -11.41
N LEU A 85 -30.23 10.20 -11.48
CA LEU A 85 -31.20 10.16 -10.37
C LEU A 85 -32.00 8.86 -10.45
N LEU A 86 -31.99 8.09 -9.36
CA LEU A 86 -32.93 6.97 -9.21
C LEU A 86 -34.36 7.53 -9.09
N PRO A 87 -35.40 6.80 -9.53
CA PRO A 87 -36.79 7.27 -9.40
C PRO A 87 -37.13 7.57 -7.94
N GLY A 88 -37.27 8.85 -7.59
CA GLY A 88 -37.59 9.32 -6.23
C GLY A 88 -36.55 10.23 -5.57
N GLU A 89 -35.33 10.34 -6.11
CA GLU A 89 -34.29 11.24 -5.57
C GLU A 89 -34.51 12.70 -6.02
N ARG A 90 -34.50 13.65 -5.08
CA ARG A 90 -34.58 15.10 -5.39
C ARG A 90 -33.18 15.66 -5.63
N ALA A 91 -33.03 16.47 -6.68
CA ALA A 91 -31.76 17.12 -7.05
C ALA A 91 -31.17 18.00 -5.93
N ASP A 92 -32.02 18.54 -5.03
CA ASP A 92 -31.62 19.38 -3.90
C ASP A 92 -30.87 18.62 -2.79
N GLU A 93 -31.00 17.29 -2.72
CA GLU A 93 -30.40 16.50 -1.63
C GLU A 93 -28.89 16.34 -1.82
N ARG A 94 -28.39 16.07 -3.04
CA ARG A 94 -26.95 15.83 -3.28
C ARG A 94 -26.04 17.06 -3.11
N GLY A 95 -26.60 18.27 -3.01
CA GLY A 95 -25.87 19.53 -2.80
C GLY A 95 -25.72 19.98 -1.35
N SER A 96 -26.36 19.30 -0.39
CA SER A 96 -26.24 19.63 1.03
C SER A 96 -24.87 19.25 1.57
N SER A 97 -24.25 20.11 2.38
CA SER A 97 -23.00 19.81 3.10
C SER A 97 -23.12 18.58 4.00
N GLU A 98 -24.35 18.26 4.45
CA GLU A 98 -24.62 17.04 5.21
C GLU A 98 -24.20 15.81 4.40
N ASN A 99 -24.46 15.81 3.09
CA ASN A 99 -24.22 14.72 2.14
C ASN A 99 -22.77 14.66 1.64
N VAL A 100 -21.80 15.09 2.44
CA VAL A 100 -20.37 14.90 2.20
C VAL A 100 -19.83 13.85 3.14
N VAL A 101 -18.95 12.98 2.67
CA VAL A 101 -18.35 11.92 3.50
C VAL A 101 -16.84 12.17 3.65
N VAL A 102 -16.34 12.11 4.88
CA VAL A 102 -14.89 12.07 5.15
C VAL A 102 -14.49 10.63 5.40
N VAL A 103 -13.58 10.11 4.57
CA VAL A 103 -13.07 8.74 4.67
C VAL A 103 -11.61 8.76 5.14
N VAL A 104 -11.38 8.21 6.32
CA VAL A 104 -10.05 7.85 6.82
C VAL A 104 -9.68 6.50 6.26
N ASN A 105 -8.72 6.47 5.35
CA ASN A 105 -8.17 5.25 4.78
C ASN A 105 -7.06 4.71 5.70
N GLY A 106 -7.43 3.76 6.56
CA GLY A 106 -6.54 2.94 7.38
C GLY A 106 -6.33 1.54 6.83
N ALA A 107 -6.65 1.31 5.55
CA ALA A 107 -6.28 0.10 4.84
C ALA A 107 -4.77 0.16 4.55
N GLU A 108 -4.04 -0.79 5.12
CA GLU A 108 -2.59 -0.90 5.07
C GLU A 108 -2.26 -2.35 4.70
N GLY A 109 -2.66 -2.73 3.47
CA GLY A 109 -2.53 -4.08 2.92
C GLY A 109 -1.18 -4.32 2.22
N GLU A 110 -0.29 -3.33 2.25
CA GLU A 110 1.07 -3.49 1.75
C GLU A 110 1.93 -4.21 2.80
N PRO A 111 2.54 -5.36 2.44
CA PRO A 111 3.39 -6.10 3.36
C PRO A 111 4.61 -5.27 3.78
N GLY A 112 4.93 -5.32 5.08
CA GLY A 112 6.02 -4.53 5.64
C GLY A 112 5.66 -3.08 5.95
N SER A 113 4.39 -2.70 5.85
CA SER A 113 3.87 -1.43 6.38
C SER A 113 3.17 -1.65 7.72
N SER A 114 3.42 -0.76 8.69
CA SER A 114 2.75 -0.81 10.00
C SER A 114 2.48 0.56 10.61
N LYS A 115 2.73 1.64 9.87
CA LYS A 115 2.65 3.01 10.39
C LYS A 115 1.20 3.41 10.69
N ASP A 116 0.27 3.04 9.82
CA ASP A 116 -1.13 3.41 9.96
C ASP A 116 -1.81 2.51 11.00
N LYS A 117 -1.46 1.21 11.02
CA LYS A 117 -1.84 0.28 12.10
C LYS A 117 -1.38 0.79 13.47
N VAL A 118 -0.14 1.25 13.59
CA VAL A 118 0.39 1.85 14.83
C VAL A 118 -0.38 3.11 15.22
N LEU A 119 -0.65 4.02 14.29
CA LEU A 119 -1.42 5.23 14.58
C LEU A 119 -2.84 4.94 15.04
N LEU A 120 -3.55 4.04 14.36
CA LEU A 120 -4.92 3.66 14.73
C LEU A 120 -4.98 2.85 16.01
N GLY A 121 -3.95 2.04 16.29
CA GLY A 121 -3.83 1.28 17.52
C GLY A 121 -3.53 2.16 18.73
N ARG A 122 -2.52 3.04 18.61
CA ARG A 122 -1.93 3.77 19.75
C ARG A 122 -2.39 5.22 19.90
N ALA A 123 -2.70 5.92 18.82
CA ALA A 123 -3.18 7.31 18.82
C ALA A 123 -4.46 7.52 17.97
N PRO A 124 -5.53 6.71 18.14
CA PRO A 124 -6.74 6.83 17.33
C PRO A 124 -7.39 8.22 17.45
N HIS A 125 -7.28 8.86 18.63
CA HIS A 125 -7.84 10.19 18.86
C HIS A 125 -7.19 11.27 17.98
N LEU A 126 -5.90 11.19 17.69
CA LEU A 126 -5.21 12.16 16.83
C LEU A 126 -5.68 12.07 15.37
N VAL A 127 -5.91 10.85 14.89
CA VAL A 127 -6.48 10.60 13.56
C VAL A 127 -7.91 11.14 13.48
N LEU A 128 -8.72 10.85 14.50
CA LEU A 128 -10.12 11.30 14.58
C LEU A 128 -10.23 12.83 14.72
N ASP A 129 -9.27 13.49 15.37
CA ASP A 129 -9.22 14.96 15.39
C ASP A 129 -9.04 15.54 13.99
N GLY A 130 -8.11 15.01 13.20
CA GLY A 130 -7.89 15.46 11.83
C GLY A 130 -9.12 15.23 10.95
N ALA A 131 -9.74 14.06 11.07
CA ALA A 131 -10.98 13.74 10.35
C ALA A 131 -12.12 14.67 10.75
N GLN A 132 -12.28 14.96 12.06
CA GLN A 132 -13.29 15.87 12.58
C GLN A 132 -13.05 17.32 12.12
N ILE A 133 -11.81 17.79 12.12
CA ILE A 133 -11.43 19.11 11.60
C ILE A 133 -11.85 19.25 10.14
N ALA A 134 -11.51 18.26 9.31
CA ALA A 134 -11.88 18.28 7.89
C ALA A 134 -13.40 18.20 7.69
N ALA A 135 -14.09 17.35 8.46
CA ALA A 135 -15.54 17.21 8.41
C ALA A 135 -16.25 18.51 8.81
N SER A 136 -15.82 19.15 9.90
CA SER A 136 -16.33 20.44 10.36
C SER A 136 -16.09 21.56 9.33
N ALA A 137 -14.91 21.62 8.71
CA ALA A 137 -14.62 22.57 7.64
C ALA A 137 -15.51 22.38 6.40
N LEU A 138 -15.92 21.14 6.12
CA LEU A 138 -16.83 20.79 5.01
C LEU A 138 -18.31 20.84 5.40
N GLY A 139 -18.65 21.13 6.66
CA GLY A 139 -20.04 21.17 7.13
C GLY A 139 -20.74 19.81 7.20
N THR A 140 -19.98 18.72 7.43
CA THR A 140 -20.49 17.35 7.58
C THR A 140 -20.14 16.74 8.93
N GLN A 141 -20.92 15.73 9.35
CA GLN A 141 -20.63 14.87 10.49
C GLN A 141 -20.33 13.42 10.07
N ARG A 142 -20.43 13.10 8.77
CA ARG A 142 -20.28 11.74 8.25
C ARG A 142 -18.81 11.38 8.10
N ILE A 143 -18.29 10.67 9.09
CA ILE A 143 -16.92 10.16 9.11
C ILE A 143 -16.95 8.63 9.03
N VAL A 144 -16.21 8.09 8.06
CA VAL A 144 -15.99 6.64 7.91
C VAL A 144 -14.52 6.35 8.09
N VAL A 145 -14.18 5.41 8.97
CA VAL A 145 -12.82 4.90 9.14
C VAL A 145 -12.77 3.49 8.57
N ALA A 146 -12.05 3.33 7.47
CA ALA A 146 -11.81 2.03 6.83
C ALA A 146 -10.54 1.40 7.42
N VAL A 147 -10.64 0.16 7.89
CA VAL A 147 -9.55 -0.57 8.56
C VAL A 147 -9.53 -2.02 8.08
N GLU A 148 -8.35 -2.64 8.04
CA GLU A 148 -8.20 -4.07 7.71
C GLU A 148 -7.95 -4.91 8.97
N ASP A 149 -7.21 -4.34 9.93
CA ASP A 149 -6.81 -5.02 11.16
C ASP A 149 -7.87 -4.92 12.27
N ASP A 150 -8.06 -6.04 12.98
CA ASP A 150 -9.06 -6.16 14.06
C ASP A 150 -8.67 -5.36 15.31
N GLU A 151 -7.38 -5.24 15.61
CA GLU A 151 -6.89 -4.47 16.76
C GLU A 151 -7.08 -2.97 16.54
N ALA A 152 -6.70 -2.48 15.36
CA ALA A 152 -6.99 -1.12 14.91
C ALA A 152 -8.50 -0.84 14.95
N ALA A 153 -9.33 -1.76 14.45
CA ALA A 153 -10.78 -1.62 14.48
C ALA A 153 -11.33 -1.51 15.92
N ARG A 154 -10.83 -2.31 16.86
CA ARG A 154 -11.20 -2.21 18.27
C ARG A 154 -10.77 -0.88 18.88
N SER A 155 -9.53 -0.45 18.65
CA SER A 155 -8.98 0.79 19.20
C SER A 155 -9.73 2.04 18.71
N VAL A 156 -10.06 2.08 17.42
CA VAL A 156 -10.85 3.17 16.81
C VAL A 156 -12.28 3.18 17.33
N ARG A 157 -12.95 2.02 17.45
CA ARG A 157 -14.31 1.96 18.01
C ARG A 157 -14.35 2.44 19.47
N ALA A 158 -13.35 2.07 20.26
CA ALA A 158 -13.21 2.58 21.62
C ALA A 158 -13.07 4.12 21.63
N ALA A 159 -12.18 4.68 20.79
CA ALA A 159 -11.98 6.12 20.69
C ALA A 159 -13.25 6.88 20.23
N ILE A 160 -14.01 6.31 19.28
CA ILE A 160 -15.30 6.85 18.84
C ILE A 160 -16.31 6.88 20.00
N SER A 161 -16.36 5.82 20.80
CA SER A 161 -17.23 5.72 21.98
C SER A 161 -16.85 6.73 23.06
N GLU A 162 -15.55 6.85 23.37
CA GLU A 162 -14.99 7.82 24.32
C GLU A 162 -15.36 9.27 23.90
N ARG A 163 -15.35 9.58 22.60
CA ARG A 163 -15.70 10.89 22.04
C ARG A 163 -17.21 11.12 21.87
N ARG A 164 -18.03 10.06 21.90
CA ARG A 164 -19.45 10.08 21.51
C ARG A 164 -19.68 10.71 20.13
N MET A 165 -18.81 10.40 19.18
CA MET A 165 -18.86 10.99 17.82
C MET A 165 -19.66 10.10 16.85
N PRO A 166 -20.40 10.69 15.88
CA PRO A 166 -21.16 9.94 14.89
C PRO A 166 -20.26 9.44 13.74
N ALA A 167 -19.31 8.55 14.04
CA ALA A 167 -18.41 7.95 13.06
C ALA A 167 -18.63 6.43 12.94
N ARG A 168 -18.43 5.89 11.73
CA ARG A 168 -18.57 4.46 11.43
C ARG A 168 -17.21 3.84 11.14
N VAL A 169 -16.97 2.63 11.64
CA VAL A 169 -15.81 1.80 11.28
C VAL A 169 -16.24 0.72 10.30
N VAL A 170 -15.58 0.64 9.14
CA VAL A 170 -15.81 -0.38 8.11
C VAL A 170 -14.57 -1.27 8.02
N ARG A 171 -14.77 -2.58 8.13
CA ARG A 171 -13.69 -3.56 7.98
C ARG A 171 -13.55 -3.96 6.53
N LEU A 172 -12.34 -3.85 5.99
CA LEU A 172 -12.00 -4.27 4.63
C LEU A 172 -11.36 -5.66 4.65
N THR A 173 -11.46 -6.37 3.54
CA THR A 173 -10.66 -7.58 3.30
C THR A 173 -9.25 -7.17 2.92
N GLU A 174 -8.25 -7.68 3.64
CA GLU A 174 -6.84 -7.39 3.39
C GLU A 174 -6.42 -7.93 2.02
N ARG A 175 -5.99 -7.03 1.13
CA ARG A 175 -5.32 -7.33 -0.14
C ARG A 175 -4.31 -6.22 -0.43
N PHE A 176 -3.37 -6.46 -1.34
CA PHE A 176 -2.43 -5.40 -1.70
C PHE A 176 -3.14 -4.19 -2.37
N ILE A 177 -4.16 -4.44 -3.19
CA ILE A 177 -4.89 -3.39 -3.93
C ILE A 177 -6.10 -2.81 -3.18
N SER A 178 -6.49 -3.37 -2.03
CA SER A 178 -7.68 -2.91 -1.27
C SER A 178 -7.51 -1.50 -0.72
N GLY A 179 -6.27 -1.03 -0.51
CA GLY A 179 -5.96 0.34 -0.09
C GLY A 179 -6.06 1.41 -1.19
N GLU A 180 -6.28 1.02 -2.45
CA GLU A 180 -6.49 1.97 -3.55
C GLU A 180 -7.79 2.77 -3.32
N SER A 181 -7.79 4.09 -3.57
CA SER A 181 -8.90 4.97 -3.18
C SER A 181 -10.25 4.55 -3.76
N GLY A 182 -10.30 4.13 -5.03
CA GLY A 182 -11.52 3.61 -5.64
C GLY A 182 -11.94 2.25 -5.07
N ALA A 183 -10.99 1.35 -4.84
CA ALA A 183 -11.25 0.07 -4.18
C ALA A 183 -11.84 0.25 -2.77
N VAL A 184 -11.30 1.18 -1.96
CA VAL A 184 -11.82 1.51 -0.62
C VAL A 184 -13.26 2.03 -0.70
N VAL A 185 -13.56 2.94 -1.63
CA VAL A 185 -14.92 3.46 -1.80
C VAL A 185 -15.91 2.33 -2.13
N ARG A 186 -15.56 1.47 -3.09
CA ARG A 186 -16.39 0.31 -3.47
C ARG A 186 -16.60 -0.65 -2.30
N ALA A 187 -15.55 -0.91 -1.53
CA ALA A 187 -15.63 -1.76 -0.35
C ALA A 187 -16.59 -1.19 0.71
N ILE A 188 -16.52 0.13 0.96
CA ILE A 188 -17.43 0.82 1.90
C ILE A 188 -18.89 0.73 1.42
N ASN A 189 -19.12 0.79 0.10
CA ASN A 189 -20.43 0.65 -0.52
C ASN A 189 -20.92 -0.82 -0.59
N GLY A 190 -20.15 -1.79 -0.09
CA GLY A 190 -20.50 -3.22 -0.14
C GLY A 190 -20.27 -3.89 -1.50
N GLU A 191 -19.55 -3.23 -2.41
CA GLU A 191 -19.15 -3.78 -3.70
C GLU A 191 -17.81 -4.53 -3.62
N ILE A 192 -17.44 -5.20 -4.72
CA ILE A 192 -16.15 -5.87 -4.84
C ILE A 192 -15.02 -4.82 -4.74
N PRO A 193 -14.04 -4.98 -3.82
CA PRO A 193 -13.01 -4.00 -3.51
C PRO A 193 -11.86 -4.02 -4.54
N ILE A 194 -12.19 -3.71 -5.80
CA ILE A 194 -11.22 -3.54 -6.88
C ILE A 194 -11.33 -2.14 -7.48
N PRO A 195 -10.22 -1.54 -7.95
CA PRO A 195 -10.24 -0.22 -8.57
C PRO A 195 -11.27 -0.16 -9.71
N PRO A 196 -12.06 0.92 -9.84
CA PRO A 196 -13.05 1.01 -10.91
C PRO A 196 -12.36 1.11 -12.27
N GLY A 197 -12.94 0.46 -13.30
CA GLY A 197 -12.42 0.51 -14.67
C GLY A 197 -12.46 1.92 -15.29
N VAL A 198 -13.44 2.74 -14.88
CA VAL A 198 -13.55 4.16 -15.21
C VAL A 198 -13.16 4.98 -13.98
N LYS A 199 -12.18 5.87 -14.13
CA LYS A 199 -11.70 6.71 -13.04
C LYS A 199 -12.73 7.79 -12.70
N VAL A 200 -13.51 7.57 -11.65
CA VAL A 200 -14.32 8.60 -11.00
C VAL A 200 -13.55 9.14 -9.82
N ARG A 201 -13.47 10.47 -9.69
CA ARG A 201 -12.82 11.08 -8.53
C ARG A 201 -13.75 10.94 -7.32
N ALA A 202 -13.23 10.49 -6.19
CA ALA A 202 -13.99 10.41 -4.94
C ALA A 202 -14.58 11.77 -4.53
N SER A 203 -13.93 12.89 -4.89
CA SER A 203 -14.45 14.24 -4.67
C SER A 203 -15.72 14.54 -5.45
N ASP A 204 -15.93 13.87 -6.59
CA ASP A 204 -17.07 14.10 -7.47
C ASP A 204 -18.22 13.14 -7.13
N SER A 205 -17.91 11.85 -6.96
CA SER A 205 -18.86 10.83 -6.51
C SER A 205 -18.08 9.68 -5.84
N GLY A 206 -18.33 9.46 -4.56
CA GLY A 206 -17.61 8.50 -3.73
C GLY A 206 -18.55 7.57 -2.95
N VAL A 207 -18.45 7.59 -1.61
CA VAL A 207 -19.27 6.74 -0.73
C VAL A 207 -20.74 7.08 -0.91
N ASP A 208 -21.59 6.07 -1.13
CA ASP A 208 -23.02 6.22 -1.39
C ASP A 208 -23.37 7.25 -2.50
N GLY A 209 -22.44 7.45 -3.47
CA GLY A 209 -22.60 8.40 -4.56
C GLY A 209 -22.28 9.86 -4.20
N PHE A 210 -21.93 10.14 -2.95
CA PHE A 210 -21.70 11.48 -2.41
C PHE A 210 -20.27 11.99 -2.58
N PRO A 211 -20.04 13.32 -2.66
CA PRO A 211 -18.71 13.91 -2.61
C PRO A 211 -17.94 13.44 -1.37
N THR A 212 -16.77 12.86 -1.60
CA THR A 212 -16.00 12.18 -0.55
C THR A 212 -14.58 12.73 -0.45
N LEU A 213 -14.20 13.19 0.73
CA LEU A 213 -12.81 13.47 1.08
C LEU A 213 -12.14 12.21 1.60
N LEU A 214 -11.40 11.52 0.72
CA LEU A 214 -10.62 10.33 1.08
C LEU A 214 -9.14 10.67 1.24
N SER A 215 -8.59 10.36 2.41
CA SER A 215 -7.15 10.48 2.67
C SER A 215 -6.66 9.40 3.64
N ASN A 216 -5.35 9.16 3.59
CA ASN A 216 -4.67 8.18 4.45
C ASN A 216 -4.66 8.62 5.93
N THR A 217 -4.64 7.65 6.84
CA THR A 217 -4.60 7.83 8.31
C THR A 217 -3.55 8.84 8.76
N GLU A 218 -2.28 8.67 8.38
CA GLU A 218 -1.20 9.61 8.74
C GLU A 218 -1.50 11.03 8.23
N THR A 219 -2.21 11.18 7.11
CA THR A 219 -2.56 12.51 6.60
C THR A 219 -3.52 13.25 7.53
N PHE A 220 -4.52 12.57 8.09
CA PHE A 220 -5.42 13.19 9.06
C PHE A 220 -4.70 13.47 10.39
N ALA A 221 -3.85 12.56 10.86
CA ALA A 221 -3.05 12.82 12.06
C ALA A 221 -2.13 14.05 11.88
N GLN A 222 -1.50 14.20 10.72
CA GLN A 222 -0.71 15.38 10.37
C GLN A 222 -1.56 16.66 10.29
N LEU A 223 -2.81 16.57 9.85
CA LEU A 223 -3.73 17.72 9.85
C LEU A 223 -4.02 18.20 11.27
N ALA A 224 -4.24 17.26 12.20
CA ALA A 224 -4.46 17.56 13.60
C ALA A 224 -3.23 18.24 14.23
N VAL A 225 -2.03 17.71 13.97
CA VAL A 225 -0.77 18.31 14.43
C VAL A 225 -0.57 19.71 13.84
N LEU A 226 -0.83 19.90 12.54
CA LEU A 226 -0.73 21.20 11.88
C LEU A 226 -1.67 22.23 12.51
N VAL A 227 -2.92 21.85 12.79
CA VAL A 227 -3.88 22.75 13.45
C VAL A 227 -3.49 23.02 14.90
N SER A 228 -2.94 22.03 15.60
CA SER A 228 -2.49 22.17 16.99
C SER A 228 -1.32 23.14 17.14
N LEU A 229 -0.33 23.03 16.25
CA LEU A 229 0.92 23.78 16.35
C LEU A 229 0.87 25.12 15.61
N GLY A 230 0.01 25.22 14.59
CA GLY A 230 0.07 26.27 13.59
C GLY A 230 1.20 26.05 12.56
N PRO A 231 1.15 26.74 11.42
CA PRO A 231 2.08 26.50 10.30
C PRO A 231 3.56 26.72 10.66
N ASP A 232 3.87 27.76 11.45
CA ASP A 232 5.25 28.14 11.76
C ASP A 232 5.94 27.10 12.64
N LEU A 233 5.27 26.67 13.73
CA LEU A 233 5.79 25.60 14.57
C LEU A 233 5.74 24.26 13.84
N TYR A 234 4.75 24.02 12.97
CA TYR A 234 4.78 22.84 12.10
C TYR A 234 6.02 22.86 11.18
N ALA A 235 6.42 24.02 10.66
CA ALA A 235 7.59 24.16 9.81
C ALA A 235 8.94 24.18 10.55
N SER A 236 8.93 24.18 11.88
CA SER A 236 10.18 24.06 12.67
C SER A 236 10.86 22.69 12.58
N ALA A 237 10.19 21.67 12.03
CA ALA A 237 10.77 20.39 11.65
C ALA A 237 10.65 20.19 10.15
N GLY A 238 11.51 19.35 9.58
CA GLY A 238 11.55 19.12 8.15
C GLY A 238 12.50 20.07 7.42
N THR A 239 12.37 20.12 6.10
CA THR A 239 13.08 21.09 5.26
C THR A 239 12.15 22.24 4.87
N GLU A 240 12.71 23.36 4.44
CA GLU A 240 11.92 24.49 3.93
C GLU A 240 10.96 24.07 2.79
N GLU A 241 11.43 23.23 1.87
CA GLU A 241 10.61 22.71 0.76
C GLU A 241 9.59 21.64 1.19
N GLU A 242 9.82 20.98 2.34
CA GLU A 242 8.99 19.86 2.82
C GLU A 242 8.90 19.89 4.35
N PRO A 243 8.06 20.78 4.90
CA PRO A 243 7.90 20.92 6.33
C PRO A 243 7.26 19.69 7.01
N GLY A 244 7.62 19.48 8.26
CA GLY A 244 7.06 18.46 9.14
C GLY A 244 7.86 17.15 9.22
N THR A 245 7.24 16.17 9.85
CA THR A 245 7.77 14.81 10.03
C THR A 245 7.03 13.81 9.16
N THR A 246 7.52 12.58 9.10
CA THR A 246 6.82 11.45 8.47
C THR A 246 7.10 10.17 9.23
N LEU A 247 6.14 9.24 9.19
CA LEU A 247 6.33 7.90 9.71
C LEU A 247 6.94 7.00 8.65
N LEU A 248 7.97 6.27 9.06
CA LEU A 248 8.63 5.25 8.27
C LEU A 248 8.43 3.88 8.90
N THR A 249 8.14 2.85 8.11
CA THR A 249 8.24 1.45 8.55
C THR A 249 9.52 0.85 8.00
N ILE A 250 10.41 0.39 8.89
CA ILE A 250 11.72 -0.18 8.56
C ILE A 250 11.65 -1.70 8.75
N GLY A 251 11.90 -2.44 7.67
CA GLY A 251 11.92 -3.91 7.69
C GLY A 251 10.61 -4.57 8.15
N GLY A 252 9.49 -3.84 8.11
CA GLY A 252 8.17 -4.34 8.52
C GLY A 252 7.92 -4.45 10.03
N THR A 253 8.88 -4.09 10.89
CA THR A 253 8.78 -4.32 12.34
C THR A 253 9.11 -3.11 13.20
N GLN A 254 9.74 -2.08 12.62
CA GLN A 254 10.09 -0.85 13.35
C GLN A 254 9.40 0.34 12.70
N VAL A 255 8.62 1.11 13.45
CA VAL A 255 8.05 2.38 13.00
C VAL A 255 8.86 3.53 13.58
N VAL A 256 9.34 4.43 12.73
CA VAL A 256 10.15 5.58 13.13
C VAL A 256 9.53 6.86 12.61
N GLU A 257 9.30 7.82 13.50
CA GLU A 257 8.99 9.19 13.12
C GLU A 257 10.28 9.96 12.87
N ALA A 258 10.43 10.57 11.69
CA ALA A 258 11.60 11.37 11.36
C ALA A 258 11.21 12.69 10.64
N PRO A 259 11.89 13.81 10.91
CA PRO A 259 11.79 15.02 10.12
C PRO A 259 12.20 14.77 8.67
N TYR A 260 11.51 15.43 7.73
CA TYR A 260 12.04 15.53 6.38
C TYR A 260 13.43 16.19 6.37
N GLY A 261 14.28 15.81 5.42
CA GLY A 261 15.69 16.20 5.35
C GLY A 261 16.64 15.28 6.10
N THR A 262 16.15 14.40 6.98
CA THR A 262 16.99 13.43 7.70
C THR A 262 17.70 12.52 6.69
N PRO A 263 19.03 12.32 6.77
CA PRO A 263 19.72 11.34 5.92
C PRO A 263 19.16 9.93 6.12
N LEU A 264 18.93 9.20 5.03
CA LEU A 264 18.39 7.83 5.11
C LEU A 264 19.31 6.94 5.94
N GLN A 265 20.64 7.09 5.78
CA GLN A 265 21.62 6.35 6.58
C GLN A 265 21.41 6.57 8.09
N THR A 266 21.14 7.80 8.53
CA THR A 266 20.87 8.10 9.94
C THR A 266 19.63 7.37 10.46
N VAL A 267 18.59 7.22 9.63
CA VAL A 267 17.38 6.45 9.98
C VAL A 267 17.72 4.96 10.11
N LEU A 268 18.49 4.41 9.17
CA LEU A 268 18.91 3.01 9.18
C LEU A 268 19.80 2.69 10.40
N ASP A 269 20.75 3.57 10.71
CA ASP A 269 21.64 3.44 11.87
C ASP A 269 20.86 3.48 13.19
N HIS A 270 19.90 4.41 13.30
CA HIS A 270 18.99 4.49 14.46
C HIS A 270 18.20 3.20 14.67
N CYS A 271 17.78 2.56 13.58
CA CYS A 271 17.08 1.28 13.58
C CYS A 271 18.01 0.06 13.67
N LYS A 272 19.32 0.29 13.81
CA LYS A 272 20.37 -0.75 13.87
C LYS A 272 20.32 -1.71 12.67
N VAL A 273 19.99 -1.19 11.50
CA VAL A 273 19.97 -1.96 10.25
C VAL A 273 21.42 -2.22 9.83
N PRO A 274 21.83 -3.48 9.60
CA PRO A 274 23.18 -3.78 9.12
C PRO A 274 23.38 -3.28 7.68
N PRO A 275 24.64 -3.14 7.22
CA PRO A 275 24.92 -2.79 5.83
C PRO A 275 24.18 -3.69 4.84
N SER A 276 23.45 -3.06 3.93
CA SER A 276 22.60 -3.73 2.96
C SER A 276 23.19 -3.63 1.54
N PRO A 277 23.14 -4.70 0.72
CA PRO A 277 23.50 -4.61 -0.69
C PRO A 277 22.49 -3.80 -1.52
N GLY A 278 21.27 -3.57 -1.00
CA GLY A 278 20.29 -2.69 -1.64
C GLY A 278 19.10 -2.41 -0.71
N VAL A 279 18.53 -1.21 -0.80
CA VAL A 279 17.39 -0.83 0.05
C VAL A 279 16.23 -0.46 -0.85
N LEU A 280 15.10 -1.14 -0.68
CA LEU A 280 13.86 -0.76 -1.33
C LEU A 280 13.21 0.38 -0.56
N VAL A 281 13.01 1.51 -1.22
CA VAL A 281 12.40 2.71 -0.63
C VAL A 281 11.04 3.00 -1.23
N GLY A 282 10.07 3.31 -0.37
CA GLY A 282 8.70 3.65 -0.74
C GLY A 282 7.76 2.47 -0.93
N GLY A 283 8.18 1.27 -0.53
CA GLY A 283 7.38 0.04 -0.61
C GLY A 283 7.60 -0.79 -1.88
N TYR A 284 6.76 -1.79 -2.10
CA TYR A 284 6.73 -2.68 -3.27
C TYR A 284 6.29 -2.00 -4.57
N HIS A 285 5.73 -0.79 -4.50
CA HIS A 285 5.60 0.12 -5.67
C HIS A 285 6.70 1.20 -5.70
N GLY A 286 7.68 1.08 -4.82
CA GLY A 286 8.82 1.95 -4.66
C GLY A 286 9.95 1.67 -5.65
N MET A 287 11.17 2.00 -5.22
CA MET A 287 12.39 1.91 -6.04
C MET A 287 13.55 1.38 -5.22
N TRP A 288 14.40 0.58 -5.84
CA TRP A 288 15.65 0.10 -5.22
C TRP A 288 16.73 1.18 -5.27
N LEU A 289 17.44 1.33 -4.16
CA LEU A 289 18.68 2.09 -4.06
C LEU A 289 19.84 1.13 -3.80
N ASP A 290 20.92 1.32 -4.54
CA ASP A 290 22.20 0.71 -4.26
C ASP A 290 22.86 1.38 -3.02
N PRO A 291 23.95 0.82 -2.46
CA PRO A 291 24.59 1.39 -1.27
C PRO A 291 25.03 2.85 -1.46
N ALA A 292 25.49 3.21 -2.66
CA ALA A 292 25.88 4.58 -2.99
C ALA A 292 24.68 5.54 -3.03
N GLY A 293 23.52 5.10 -3.52
CA GLY A 293 22.26 5.81 -3.49
C GLY A 293 21.75 6.03 -2.07
N VAL A 294 21.80 4.99 -1.22
CA VAL A 294 21.39 5.08 0.19
C VAL A 294 22.21 6.13 0.95
N SER A 295 23.53 6.15 0.76
CA SER A 295 24.42 7.10 1.44
C SER A 295 24.14 8.57 1.10
N ARG A 296 23.61 8.84 -0.10
CA ARG A 296 23.27 10.19 -0.59
C ARG A 296 21.80 10.55 -0.40
N ALA A 297 20.97 9.60 0.00
CA ALA A 297 19.54 9.77 0.10
C ALA A 297 19.19 10.66 1.31
N LEU A 298 18.43 11.72 1.06
CA LEU A 298 17.77 12.50 2.09
C LEU A 298 16.29 12.15 2.09
N LEU A 299 15.71 11.99 3.29
CA LEU A 299 14.28 11.75 3.47
C LEU A 299 13.50 12.99 3.07
N SER A 300 13.19 13.13 1.79
CA SER A 300 12.25 14.10 1.22
C SER A 300 11.91 13.66 -0.19
N ARG A 301 10.81 14.13 -0.76
CA ARG A 301 10.47 13.82 -2.16
C ARG A 301 11.58 14.32 -3.09
N ALA A 302 12.11 15.53 -2.86
CA ALA A 302 13.23 16.05 -3.65
C ALA A 302 14.52 15.25 -3.44
N GLY A 303 14.88 14.94 -2.19
CA GLY A 303 16.07 14.16 -1.85
C GLY A 303 16.08 12.76 -2.45
N MET A 304 14.98 12.03 -2.29
CA MET A 304 14.84 10.68 -2.84
C MET A 304 14.85 10.67 -4.38
N ARG A 305 14.19 11.63 -5.04
CA ARG A 305 14.21 11.70 -6.51
C ARG A 305 15.62 11.88 -7.07
N ARG A 306 16.50 12.62 -6.40
CA ARG A 306 17.89 12.87 -6.86
C ARG A 306 18.73 11.59 -6.91
N VAL A 307 18.38 10.58 -6.12
CA VAL A 307 19.08 9.28 -6.08
C VAL A 307 18.32 8.17 -6.82
N GLY A 308 17.30 8.52 -7.61
CA GLY A 308 16.47 7.52 -8.32
C GLY A 308 15.47 6.79 -7.43
N GLY A 309 15.19 7.31 -6.23
CA GLY A 309 14.25 6.74 -5.26
C GLY A 309 12.94 7.51 -5.13
N THR A 310 12.09 7.03 -4.22
CA THR A 310 10.85 7.69 -3.81
C THR A 310 10.59 7.50 -2.32
N VAL A 311 9.94 8.48 -1.67
CA VAL A 311 9.46 8.32 -0.28
C VAL A 311 8.30 7.34 -0.22
N GLY A 312 7.44 7.32 -1.25
CA GLY A 312 6.29 6.42 -1.37
C GLY A 312 5.41 6.38 -0.13
N ALA A 313 5.07 5.17 0.32
CA ALA A 313 4.27 4.94 1.53
C ALA A 313 5.06 5.10 2.84
N GLY A 314 6.35 5.46 2.78
CA GLY A 314 7.22 5.50 3.96
C GLY A 314 7.73 4.12 4.37
N ILE A 315 7.72 3.14 3.46
CA ILE A 315 8.21 1.78 3.75
C ILE A 315 9.65 1.67 3.25
N ILE A 316 10.55 1.23 4.12
CA ILE A 316 11.97 1.03 3.83
C ILE A 316 12.30 -0.43 4.13
N LEU A 317 12.68 -1.19 3.09
CA LEU A 317 12.99 -2.61 3.22
C LEU A 317 14.45 -2.85 2.81
N PRO A 318 15.37 -2.91 3.78
CA PRO A 318 16.76 -3.29 3.54
C PRO A 318 16.85 -4.76 3.14
N LEU A 319 17.61 -5.07 2.09
CA LEU A 319 17.96 -6.43 1.73
C LEU A 319 19.02 -6.97 2.71
N THR A 320 18.86 -8.21 3.17
CA THR A 320 19.86 -8.82 4.05
C THR A 320 20.99 -9.43 3.21
N GLN A 321 22.24 -9.35 3.68
CA GLN A 321 23.36 -10.01 3.00
C GLN A 321 23.17 -11.54 2.96
N GLY A 322 23.72 -12.16 1.91
CA GLY A 322 23.72 -13.62 1.74
C GLY A 322 22.49 -14.20 1.06
N THR A 323 21.43 -13.41 0.81
CA THR A 323 20.31 -13.82 -0.05
C THR A 323 20.55 -13.39 -1.50
N CYS A 324 20.01 -14.14 -2.46
CA CYS A 324 20.02 -13.74 -3.88
C CYS A 324 19.11 -12.52 -4.11
N PRO A 325 19.64 -11.34 -4.54
CA PRO A 325 18.81 -10.16 -4.77
C PRO A 325 17.75 -10.36 -5.87
N LEU A 326 18.12 -11.00 -6.98
CA LEU A 326 17.20 -11.26 -8.08
C LEU A 326 16.10 -12.26 -7.69
N GLY A 327 16.43 -13.24 -6.86
CA GLY A 327 15.46 -14.18 -6.31
C GLY A 327 14.41 -13.49 -5.43
N GLU A 328 14.85 -12.57 -4.57
CA GLU A 328 13.93 -11.76 -3.75
C GLU A 328 13.04 -10.85 -4.60
N VAL A 329 13.62 -10.17 -5.60
CA VAL A 329 12.88 -9.32 -6.55
C VAL A 329 11.83 -10.14 -7.30
N THR A 330 12.21 -11.32 -7.79
CA THR A 330 11.31 -12.23 -8.52
C THR A 330 10.17 -12.71 -7.63
N ARG A 331 10.45 -13.04 -6.37
CA ARG A 331 9.43 -13.45 -5.40
C ARG A 331 8.42 -12.33 -5.13
N ILE A 332 8.87 -11.10 -4.91
CA ILE A 332 7.98 -9.95 -4.71
C ILE A 332 7.20 -9.62 -5.97
N ALA A 333 7.84 -9.64 -7.15
CA ALA A 333 7.14 -9.41 -8.42
C ALA A 333 6.04 -10.46 -8.66
N SER A 334 6.30 -11.72 -8.31
CA SER A 334 5.32 -12.81 -8.38
C SER A 334 4.13 -12.56 -7.47
N TYR A 335 4.38 -12.15 -6.22
CA TYR A 335 3.32 -11.73 -5.30
C TYR A 335 2.49 -10.56 -5.86
N LEU A 336 3.14 -9.50 -6.36
CA LEU A 336 2.44 -8.35 -6.95
C LEU A 336 1.60 -8.74 -8.17
N ALA A 337 2.08 -9.66 -9.02
CA ALA A 337 1.31 -10.19 -10.13
C ALA A 337 0.06 -10.95 -9.64
N ALA A 338 0.18 -11.74 -8.57
CA ALA A 338 -0.94 -12.47 -7.97
C ALA A 338 -1.99 -11.56 -7.33
N GLN A 339 -1.56 -10.41 -6.77
CA GLN A 339 -2.44 -9.42 -6.15
C GLN A 339 -3.19 -8.52 -7.15
N SER A 340 -2.97 -8.72 -8.45
CA SER A 340 -3.64 -8.00 -9.52
C SER A 340 -5.16 -8.21 -9.53
N ALA A 341 -5.92 -7.16 -9.87
CA ALA A 341 -7.36 -7.28 -10.12
C ALA A 341 -7.70 -8.02 -11.44
N GLY A 342 -6.72 -8.24 -12.32
CA GLY A 342 -6.92 -8.95 -13.60
C GLY A 342 -7.77 -8.20 -14.65
N GLN A 343 -8.19 -6.96 -14.37
CA GLN A 343 -9.19 -6.25 -15.19
C GLN A 343 -8.65 -5.50 -16.42
N CYS A 344 -7.33 -5.31 -16.53
CA CYS A 344 -6.71 -4.61 -17.66
C CYS A 344 -5.61 -5.45 -18.30
N GLY A 345 -5.34 -5.20 -19.58
CA GLY A 345 -4.29 -5.90 -20.35
C GLY A 345 -2.91 -5.92 -19.67
N PRO A 346 -2.40 -4.80 -19.11
CA PRO A 346 -1.13 -4.79 -18.38
C PRO A 346 -1.15 -5.71 -17.14
N CYS A 347 -2.28 -5.80 -16.45
CA CYS A 347 -2.46 -6.68 -15.30
C CYS A 347 -2.52 -8.16 -15.71
N ARG A 348 -3.29 -8.48 -16.76
CA ARG A 348 -3.58 -9.87 -17.17
C ARG A 348 -2.43 -10.50 -17.95
N LEU A 349 -1.77 -9.73 -18.81
CA LEU A 349 -0.72 -10.23 -19.72
C LEU A 349 0.66 -9.69 -19.33
N GLY A 350 0.75 -8.42 -18.94
CA GLY A 350 2.02 -7.75 -18.65
C GLY A 350 2.70 -8.23 -17.39
N LEU A 351 2.01 -8.22 -16.23
CA LEU A 351 2.61 -8.63 -14.96
C LEU A 351 3.10 -10.08 -14.96
N PRO A 352 2.35 -11.07 -15.49
CA PRO A 352 2.88 -12.42 -15.67
C PRO A 352 4.14 -12.42 -16.55
N ASP A 353 4.15 -11.68 -17.66
CA ASP A 353 5.33 -11.60 -18.55
C ASP A 353 6.58 -11.04 -17.86
N VAL A 354 6.41 -10.04 -17.00
CA VAL A 354 7.49 -9.51 -16.15
C VAL A 354 8.06 -10.61 -15.25
N VAL A 355 7.19 -11.38 -14.59
CA VAL A 355 7.61 -12.50 -13.73
C VAL A 355 8.33 -13.58 -14.53
N ARG A 356 7.86 -13.92 -15.74
CA ARG A 356 8.53 -14.88 -16.61
C ARG A 356 9.94 -14.42 -17.00
N SER A 357 10.06 -13.16 -17.44
CA SER A 357 11.36 -12.58 -17.79
C SER A 357 12.32 -12.52 -16.61
N LEU A 358 11.82 -12.25 -15.40
CA LEU A 358 12.62 -12.28 -14.17
C LEU A 358 13.10 -13.68 -13.79
N ASN A 359 12.24 -14.70 -13.92
CA ASN A 359 12.64 -16.10 -13.71
C ASN A 359 13.74 -16.49 -14.69
N ALA A 360 13.56 -16.20 -15.99
CA ALA A 360 14.58 -16.48 -17.01
C ALA A 360 15.90 -15.76 -16.71
N LEU A 361 15.85 -14.50 -16.26
CA LEU A 361 17.05 -13.75 -15.86
C LEU A 361 17.74 -14.38 -14.64
N THR A 362 16.96 -14.81 -13.64
CA THR A 362 17.47 -15.48 -12.43
C THR A 362 18.06 -16.86 -12.75
N GLU A 363 17.63 -17.52 -13.80
CA GLU A 363 18.20 -18.79 -14.28
C GLU A 363 19.39 -18.60 -15.24
N GLY A 364 19.78 -17.35 -15.53
CA GLY A 364 20.85 -17.03 -16.49
C GLY A 364 20.46 -17.21 -17.96
N ALA A 365 19.20 -17.51 -18.27
CA ALA A 365 18.69 -17.71 -19.63
C ALA A 365 18.11 -16.44 -20.27
N GLY A 366 17.76 -15.44 -19.47
CA GLY A 366 17.13 -14.18 -19.91
C GLY A 366 18.06 -12.97 -19.92
N THR A 367 17.57 -11.86 -20.47
CA THR A 367 18.30 -10.58 -20.52
C THR A 367 17.56 -9.45 -19.78
N VAL A 368 18.29 -8.40 -19.40
CA VAL A 368 17.70 -7.19 -18.79
C VAL A 368 16.74 -6.52 -19.78
N GLU A 369 17.04 -6.56 -21.07
CA GLU A 369 16.20 -6.03 -22.14
C GLU A 369 14.85 -6.74 -22.23
N ASP A 370 14.79 -8.05 -21.97
CA ASP A 370 13.54 -8.80 -21.91
C ASP A 370 12.66 -8.33 -20.75
N VAL A 371 13.26 -8.15 -19.57
CA VAL A 371 12.56 -7.60 -18.40
C VAL A 371 12.07 -6.17 -18.68
N ARG A 372 12.91 -5.32 -19.30
CA ARG A 372 12.54 -3.94 -19.68
C ARG A 372 11.39 -3.91 -20.68
N ARG A 373 11.43 -4.78 -21.68
CA ARG A 373 10.37 -4.94 -22.68
C ARG A 373 9.07 -5.36 -22.03
N ALA A 374 9.09 -6.40 -21.19
CA ALA A 374 7.91 -6.89 -20.46
C ALA A 374 7.32 -5.81 -19.55
N ALA A 375 8.17 -5.12 -18.77
CA ALA A 375 7.75 -4.05 -17.85
C ALA A 375 7.24 -2.79 -18.60
N GLY A 376 7.65 -2.60 -19.86
CA GLY A 376 7.18 -1.52 -20.72
C GLY A 376 5.79 -1.76 -21.32
N VAL A 377 5.31 -3.01 -21.36
CA VAL A 377 4.02 -3.35 -21.96
C VAL A 377 2.88 -2.68 -21.20
N GLY A 378 2.23 -1.72 -21.86
CA GLY A 378 1.02 -1.11 -21.32
C GLY A 378 1.26 -0.12 -20.17
N ARG A 379 2.46 0.47 -20.08
CA ARG A 379 2.77 1.60 -19.21
C ARG A 379 1.70 2.69 -19.32
N GLY A 380 1.16 3.12 -18.18
CA GLY A 380 0.10 4.13 -18.09
C GLY A 380 -1.28 3.70 -18.62
N ARG A 381 -1.45 2.43 -19.02
CA ARG A 381 -2.72 1.88 -19.52
C ARG A 381 -3.43 1.00 -18.48
N GLY A 382 -2.97 1.03 -17.23
CA GLY A 382 -3.63 0.36 -16.11
C GLY A 382 -4.89 1.09 -15.65
N ALA A 383 -5.89 0.35 -15.18
CA ALA A 383 -7.05 0.93 -14.49
C ALA A 383 -6.63 1.66 -13.21
N CYS A 384 -5.62 1.13 -12.51
CA CYS A 384 -4.92 1.76 -11.39
C CYS A 384 -3.41 1.82 -11.66
N THR A 385 -2.64 2.34 -10.69
CA THR A 385 -1.18 2.45 -10.77
C THR A 385 -0.43 1.16 -10.45
N HIS A 386 -1.12 0.06 -10.14
CA HIS A 386 -0.50 -1.21 -9.74
C HIS A 386 0.49 -1.78 -10.77
N PRO A 387 0.17 -1.83 -12.09
CA PRO A 387 1.13 -2.29 -13.09
C PRO A 387 2.35 -1.38 -13.19
N ASP A 388 2.14 -0.06 -13.18
CA ASP A 388 3.23 0.92 -13.28
C ASP A 388 4.12 0.92 -12.03
N GLY A 389 3.55 0.70 -10.85
CA GLY A 389 4.27 0.55 -9.59
C GLY A 389 5.14 -0.70 -9.58
N THR A 390 4.60 -1.82 -10.04
CA THR A 390 5.35 -3.09 -10.16
C THR A 390 6.47 -2.96 -11.20
N ALA A 391 6.20 -2.34 -12.35
CA ALA A 391 7.23 -2.08 -13.35
C ALA A 391 8.37 -1.23 -12.81
N ARG A 392 8.07 -0.17 -12.03
CA ARG A 392 9.08 0.67 -11.37
C ARG A 392 9.95 -0.12 -10.39
N PHE A 393 9.32 -0.96 -9.55
CA PHE A 393 10.02 -1.84 -8.62
C PHE A 393 11.01 -2.75 -9.35
N VAL A 394 10.57 -3.40 -10.44
CA VAL A 394 11.42 -4.31 -11.21
C VAL A 394 12.53 -3.58 -11.96
N LEU A 395 12.21 -2.47 -12.65
CA LEU A 395 13.18 -1.73 -13.44
C LEU A 395 14.30 -1.14 -12.59
N SER A 396 13.97 -0.59 -11.42
CA SER A 396 14.99 -0.07 -10.49
C SER A 396 15.86 -1.18 -9.91
N ALA A 397 15.34 -2.40 -9.73
CA ALA A 397 16.15 -3.55 -9.34
C ALA A 397 17.22 -3.87 -10.40
N MET A 398 16.90 -3.74 -11.69
CA MET A 398 17.86 -3.98 -12.77
C MET A 398 19.01 -2.96 -12.77
N GLU A 399 18.76 -1.75 -12.26
CA GLU A 399 19.77 -0.71 -12.12
C GLU A 399 20.60 -0.91 -10.85
N ALA A 400 19.96 -1.27 -9.73
CA ALA A 400 20.63 -1.42 -8.43
C ALA A 400 21.49 -2.70 -8.32
N PHE A 401 21.11 -3.79 -9.00
CA PHE A 401 21.74 -5.11 -8.86
C PHE A 401 22.51 -5.57 -10.10
N GLY A 402 23.16 -4.63 -10.81
CA GLY A 402 23.90 -4.94 -12.04
C GLY A 402 24.97 -6.04 -11.87
N ALA A 403 25.71 -6.00 -10.76
CA ALA A 403 26.74 -7.01 -10.48
C ALA A 403 26.15 -8.41 -10.26
N ASP A 404 25.00 -8.52 -9.58
CA ASP A 404 24.31 -9.78 -9.38
C ASP A 404 23.76 -10.33 -10.71
N ILE A 405 23.24 -9.45 -11.56
CA ILE A 405 22.78 -9.81 -12.91
C ILE A 405 23.92 -10.40 -13.74
N ASP A 406 25.09 -9.78 -13.72
CA ASP A 406 26.25 -10.31 -14.43
C ASP A 406 26.66 -11.68 -13.89
N ALA A 407 26.63 -11.88 -12.56
CA ALA A 407 26.91 -13.18 -11.95
C ALA A 407 25.94 -14.28 -12.45
N HIS A 408 24.64 -13.98 -12.49
CA HIS A 408 23.64 -14.90 -13.04
C HIS A 408 23.87 -15.23 -14.52
N ARG A 409 24.20 -14.23 -15.34
CA ARG A 409 24.41 -14.41 -16.79
C ARG A 409 25.64 -15.25 -17.10
N TRP A 410 26.74 -15.07 -16.37
CA TRP A 410 27.99 -15.79 -16.65
C TRP A 410 28.06 -17.15 -15.96
N GLY A 411 27.42 -17.30 -14.79
CA GLY A 411 27.49 -18.50 -13.96
C GLY A 411 26.26 -19.42 -14.01
N GLY A 412 25.19 -19.03 -14.70
CA GLY A 412 23.88 -19.72 -14.61
C GLY A 412 23.19 -19.53 -13.25
N GLY A 413 23.68 -18.59 -12.44
CA GLY A 413 23.25 -18.31 -11.07
C GLY A 413 24.29 -17.49 -10.29
N CYS A 414 23.89 -16.82 -9.21
CA CYS A 414 24.82 -16.09 -8.32
C CYS A 414 25.41 -16.94 -7.18
N GLY A 415 25.05 -18.23 -7.08
CA GLY A 415 25.51 -19.13 -6.01
C GLY A 415 24.86 -18.91 -4.63
N LEU A 416 23.97 -17.91 -4.51
CA LEU A 416 23.21 -17.63 -3.28
C LEU A 416 21.81 -18.23 -3.36
N SER A 417 21.29 -18.66 -2.21
CA SER A 417 19.90 -19.07 -2.05
C SER A 417 19.00 -17.86 -1.80
N THR A 418 17.71 -17.98 -2.15
CA THR A 418 16.69 -16.97 -1.82
C THR A 418 16.06 -17.33 -0.48
N TYR A 419 16.29 -16.50 0.54
CA TYR A 419 15.82 -16.79 1.91
C TYR A 419 14.44 -16.22 2.24
N GLY A 420 13.87 -15.38 1.37
CA GLY A 420 12.56 -14.77 1.60
C GLY A 420 12.58 -13.64 2.62
N VAL A 421 13.67 -12.84 2.63
CA VAL A 421 13.90 -11.84 3.70
C VAL A 421 12.96 -10.63 3.61
N LEU A 422 12.38 -10.36 2.44
CA LEU A 422 11.36 -9.31 2.29
C LEU A 422 9.98 -9.81 2.76
N PRO A 423 9.23 -9.04 3.55
CA PRO A 423 8.02 -9.52 4.21
C PRO A 423 6.88 -9.80 3.22
N LEU A 424 6.43 -11.04 3.09
CA LEU A 424 5.16 -11.35 2.43
C LEU A 424 4.13 -11.80 3.48
N PRO A 425 2.82 -11.63 3.22
CA PRO A 425 1.80 -12.14 4.12
C PRO A 425 1.98 -13.66 4.23
N VAL A 426 1.82 -14.18 5.45
CA VAL A 426 1.81 -15.62 5.68
C VAL A 426 0.49 -16.15 5.12
N PRO A 427 0.52 -17.09 4.17
CA PRO A 427 -0.71 -17.67 3.63
C PRO A 427 -1.51 -18.29 4.78
N ASP A 428 -2.74 -17.82 4.98
CA ASP A 428 -3.63 -18.27 6.06
C ASP A 428 -4.28 -19.64 5.77
N GLY A 429 -3.95 -20.22 4.62
CA GLY A 429 -4.45 -21.50 4.12
C GLY A 429 -5.81 -21.40 3.42
N SER A 430 -6.46 -20.24 3.41
CA SER A 430 -7.71 -20.04 2.68
C SER A 430 -7.50 -19.89 1.16
N GLU A 431 -6.26 -19.67 0.73
CA GLU A 431 -5.89 -19.50 -0.67
C GLU A 431 -5.61 -20.85 -1.33
N GLY A 432 -6.31 -21.12 -2.42
CA GLY A 432 -6.11 -22.33 -3.22
C GLY A 432 -4.75 -22.30 -3.94
N ARG A 433 -4.08 -23.45 -4.01
CA ARG A 433 -2.81 -23.63 -4.74
C ARG A 433 -2.93 -24.70 -5.79
N VAL A 434 -2.16 -24.54 -6.86
CA VAL A 434 -2.02 -25.60 -7.85
C VAL A 434 -0.97 -26.60 -7.37
N ALA A 435 -1.38 -27.85 -7.19
CA ALA A 435 -0.50 -28.98 -6.92
C ALA A 435 -0.43 -29.89 -8.15
N ILE A 436 0.76 -30.40 -8.40
CA ILE A 436 1.06 -31.32 -9.51
C ILE A 436 1.49 -32.66 -8.91
N ASP A 437 0.72 -33.70 -9.21
CA ASP A 437 1.04 -35.08 -8.90
C ASP A 437 2.06 -35.60 -9.92
N TRP A 438 3.33 -35.47 -9.59
CA TRP A 438 4.45 -35.86 -10.45
C TRP A 438 4.47 -37.34 -10.82
N SER A 439 3.81 -38.20 -10.03
CA SER A 439 3.68 -39.63 -10.36
C SER A 439 2.73 -39.89 -11.54
N ARG A 440 1.89 -38.90 -11.88
CA ARG A 440 0.90 -38.97 -12.96
C ARG A 440 1.20 -38.04 -14.11
N CYS A 441 2.08 -37.05 -13.93
CA CYS A 441 2.29 -36.04 -14.96
C CYS A 441 3.14 -36.59 -16.11
N ASP A 442 2.55 -36.74 -17.29
CA ASP A 442 3.25 -37.16 -18.52
C ASP A 442 3.72 -35.98 -19.40
N GLY A 443 3.75 -34.75 -18.87
CA GLY A 443 4.27 -33.59 -19.60
C GLY A 443 3.42 -33.13 -20.80
N HIS A 444 2.11 -33.39 -20.82
CA HIS A 444 1.22 -33.02 -21.94
C HIS A 444 1.14 -31.51 -22.25
N GLY A 445 1.53 -30.64 -21.31
CA GLY A 445 1.60 -29.19 -21.51
C GLY A 445 0.26 -28.43 -21.57
N LEU A 446 -0.89 -29.11 -21.57
CA LEU A 446 -2.21 -28.46 -21.68
C LEU A 446 -2.52 -27.48 -20.53
N CYS A 447 -2.00 -27.76 -19.33
CA CYS A 447 -2.13 -26.86 -18.18
C CYS A 447 -1.44 -25.51 -18.41
N ALA A 448 -0.23 -25.50 -18.97
CA ALA A 448 0.48 -24.28 -19.35
C ALA A 448 -0.18 -23.54 -20.52
N TYR A 449 -0.89 -24.26 -21.40
CA TYR A 449 -1.69 -23.62 -22.47
C TYR A 449 -2.97 -22.96 -21.95
N LEU A 450 -3.64 -23.59 -20.99
CA LEU A 450 -4.91 -23.10 -20.44
C LEU A 450 -4.74 -21.99 -19.40
N VAL A 451 -3.64 -22.01 -18.65
CA VAL A 451 -3.32 -21.00 -17.63
C VAL A 451 -1.85 -20.55 -17.76
N PRO A 452 -1.44 -19.98 -18.90
CA PRO A 452 -0.05 -19.56 -19.16
C PRO A 452 0.44 -18.46 -18.20
N GLU A 453 -0.50 -17.80 -17.51
CA GLU A 453 -0.20 -16.81 -16.48
C GLU A 453 0.29 -17.43 -15.16
N LEU A 454 -0.05 -18.70 -14.89
CA LEU A 454 0.29 -19.40 -13.65
C LEU A 454 1.18 -20.63 -13.87
N ILE A 455 1.16 -21.27 -15.04
CA ILE A 455 1.92 -22.49 -15.30
C ILE A 455 2.77 -22.32 -16.56
N GLN A 456 4.07 -22.60 -16.44
CA GLN A 456 5.01 -22.70 -17.56
C GLN A 456 5.51 -24.12 -17.72
N LEU A 457 6.18 -24.41 -18.84
CA LEU A 457 6.91 -25.66 -19.01
C LEU A 457 8.40 -25.40 -18.79
N ASP A 458 9.06 -26.29 -18.06
CA ASP A 458 10.50 -26.30 -17.95
C ASP A 458 11.15 -26.75 -19.28
N ARG A 459 12.48 -26.78 -19.30
CA ARG A 459 13.26 -27.24 -20.47
C ARG A 459 13.00 -28.70 -20.88
N TYR A 460 12.35 -29.49 -20.02
CA TYR A 460 12.01 -30.89 -20.25
C TYR A 460 10.53 -31.09 -20.63
N GLY A 461 9.75 -30.01 -20.74
CA GLY A 461 8.33 -30.06 -21.08
C GLY A 461 7.40 -30.32 -19.89
N PHE A 462 7.91 -30.27 -18.66
CA PHE A 462 7.13 -30.49 -17.45
C PHE A 462 6.61 -29.19 -16.85
N PRO A 463 5.39 -29.18 -16.29
CA PRO A 463 4.76 -27.97 -15.77
C PRO A 463 5.41 -27.45 -14.48
N VAL A 464 5.74 -26.16 -14.46
CA VAL A 464 6.23 -25.39 -13.31
C VAL A 464 5.18 -24.34 -12.96
N VAL A 465 4.71 -24.34 -11.71
CA VAL A 465 3.77 -23.33 -11.21
C VAL A 465 4.52 -22.06 -10.83
N LEU A 466 4.08 -20.93 -11.35
CA LEU A 466 4.66 -19.60 -11.13
C LEU A 466 3.99 -18.93 -9.92
N GLY A 467 4.71 -18.85 -8.81
CA GLY A 467 4.17 -18.28 -7.57
C GLY A 467 3.51 -19.31 -6.66
N THR A 468 2.97 -18.85 -5.54
CA THR A 468 2.50 -19.71 -4.46
C THR A 468 1.00 -19.95 -4.46
N ASP A 469 0.20 -18.95 -4.85
CA ASP A 469 -1.25 -18.92 -4.61
C ASP A 469 -2.01 -18.59 -5.90
N ILE A 470 -3.21 -19.15 -6.07
CA ILE A 470 -4.06 -18.91 -7.26
C ILE A 470 -4.67 -17.51 -7.15
N PRO A 471 -4.40 -16.59 -8.09
CA PRO A 471 -5.05 -15.29 -8.11
C PRO A 471 -6.57 -15.44 -8.27
N ALA A 472 -7.35 -14.65 -7.53
CA ALA A 472 -8.82 -14.75 -7.52
C ALA A 472 -9.45 -14.62 -8.94
N TRP A 473 -8.80 -13.88 -9.84
CA TRP A 473 -9.26 -13.71 -11.22
C TRP A 473 -8.92 -14.90 -12.15
N LEU A 474 -8.00 -15.78 -11.73
CA LEU A 474 -7.60 -16.99 -12.46
C LEU A 474 -8.29 -18.27 -11.95
N GLU A 475 -9.00 -18.23 -10.81
CA GLU A 475 -9.62 -19.42 -10.21
C GLU A 475 -10.43 -20.25 -11.21
N LYS A 476 -11.24 -19.60 -12.05
CA LYS A 476 -12.06 -20.28 -13.06
C LYS A 476 -11.23 -20.97 -14.14
N ASP A 477 -10.17 -20.31 -14.60
CA ASP A 477 -9.27 -20.84 -15.63
C ASP A 477 -8.42 -21.99 -15.07
N VAL A 478 -8.01 -21.91 -13.81
CA VAL A 478 -7.32 -23.01 -13.09
C VAL A 478 -8.24 -24.21 -12.91
N GLN A 479 -9.48 -24.02 -12.47
CA GLN A 479 -10.45 -25.12 -12.34
C GLN A 479 -10.70 -25.80 -13.70
N LYS A 480 -10.74 -25.02 -14.78
CA LYS A 480 -10.82 -25.56 -16.14
C LYS A 480 -9.57 -26.37 -16.50
N ALA A 481 -8.37 -25.90 -16.18
CA ALA A 481 -7.14 -26.65 -16.44
C ALA A 481 -7.03 -27.94 -15.63
N VAL A 482 -7.53 -27.95 -14.38
CA VAL A 482 -7.64 -29.16 -13.56
C VAL A 482 -8.60 -30.16 -14.22
N ALA A 483 -9.80 -29.71 -14.61
CA ALA A 483 -10.79 -30.55 -15.26
C ALA A 483 -10.33 -31.11 -16.61
N MET A 484 -9.48 -30.37 -17.33
CA MET A 484 -8.97 -30.75 -18.64
C MET A 484 -7.63 -31.50 -18.59
N CYS A 485 -7.02 -31.69 -17.41
CA CYS A 485 -5.73 -32.38 -17.29
C CYS A 485 -5.89 -33.86 -17.71
N PRO A 486 -5.29 -34.31 -18.84
CA PRO A 486 -5.55 -35.66 -19.36
C PRO A 486 -5.11 -36.76 -18.38
N ALA A 487 -4.01 -36.52 -17.67
CA ALA A 487 -3.43 -37.46 -16.71
C ALA A 487 -3.98 -37.30 -15.28
N LEU A 488 -4.93 -36.37 -15.05
CA LEU A 488 -5.47 -36.05 -13.72
C LEU A 488 -4.36 -35.75 -12.68
N ALA A 489 -3.26 -35.17 -13.17
CA ALA A 489 -2.08 -34.82 -12.39
C ALA A 489 -2.22 -33.44 -11.73
N LEU A 490 -3.07 -32.56 -12.26
CA LEU A 490 -3.29 -31.22 -11.73
C LEU A 490 -4.44 -31.20 -10.72
N ARG A 491 -4.26 -30.56 -9.56
CA ARG A 491 -5.32 -30.37 -8.56
C ARG A 491 -5.21 -28.99 -7.92
N VAL A 492 -6.34 -28.45 -7.47
CA VAL A 492 -6.33 -27.34 -6.51
C VAL A 492 -6.31 -27.94 -5.10
N VAL A 493 -5.35 -27.52 -4.30
CA VAL A 493 -5.28 -27.85 -2.88
C VAL A 493 -5.54 -26.59 -2.09
N ASP A 494 -6.52 -26.63 -1.20
CA ASP A 494 -6.70 -25.58 -0.20
C ASP A 494 -5.54 -25.70 0.80
N GLY A 495 -4.99 -24.56 1.23
CA GLY A 495 -3.96 -24.59 2.25
C GLY A 495 -4.52 -25.23 3.53
N VAL A 496 -3.77 -26.17 4.10
CA VAL A 496 -4.21 -26.92 5.28
C VAL A 496 -4.53 -25.95 6.42
N SER A 497 -5.80 -25.75 6.72
CA SER A 497 -6.24 -25.24 8.02
C SER A 497 -5.74 -26.24 9.06
N GLY A 498 -4.91 -25.78 10.00
CA GLY A 498 -4.40 -26.60 11.08
C GLY A 498 -5.56 -27.32 11.77
N ALA A 499 -5.68 -28.62 11.54
CA ALA A 499 -6.67 -29.46 12.16
C ALA A 499 -6.42 -29.44 13.67
N THR A 500 -7.22 -28.65 14.39
CA THR A 500 -7.54 -28.96 15.79
C THR A 500 -8.36 -30.25 15.77
N SER A 501 -7.66 -31.39 15.71
CA SER A 501 -8.29 -32.68 15.91
C SER A 501 -8.70 -32.74 17.39
N ARG A 502 -10.00 -32.54 17.64
CA ARG A 502 -10.66 -33.07 18.83
C ARG A 502 -10.35 -34.57 18.91
N ARG A 503 -9.62 -34.96 19.95
CA ARG A 503 -9.85 -36.19 20.71
C ARG A 503 -9.77 -35.88 22.18
#